data_AF-A0A2N5MIA1-F1
#
_entry.id   AF-A0A2N5MIA1-F1
#
_cell.length_a   1.000
_cell.length_b   1.000
_cell.length_c   1.000
_cell.angle_alpha   90.00
_cell.angle_beta   90.00
_cell.angle_gamma   90.00
#
_symmetry.space_group_name_H-M   'P 1'
#
loop_
_entity.id
_entity.type
_entity.pdbx_description
1 polymer ?
#
loop_
_entity_poly.entity_id
_entity_poly.type
_entity_poly.pdbx_seq_one_letter_code
_entity_poly.pdbx_strand_id
1 'polypeptide(L)'
;MQKMPDLAQHYNAFTEACFREGTLSYKEKQLIALGISVYSQDEYCILYHVKGCLDHGASEQEIMEAIGVSAAFGGGAVMSQAVTLVQDAIQELSGLH
;
A
#
# COMPACT_ATOMS: atom_id res chain seq x y z
N MET A 1 19.57 -3.57 4.32
CA MET A 1 20.16 -4.87 4.69
C MET A 1 21.68 -4.91 4.43
N GLN A 2 22.47 -4.02 5.05
CA GLN A 2 23.94 -3.97 4.82
C GLN A 2 24.67 -5.24 5.28
N LYS A 3 24.11 -5.94 6.28
CA LYS A 3 24.67 -7.19 6.82
C LYS A 3 24.38 -8.43 5.95
N MET A 4 23.47 -8.33 4.97
CA MET A 4 23.06 -9.44 4.10
C MET A 4 22.79 -8.92 2.68
N PRO A 5 23.82 -8.43 1.95
CA PRO A 5 23.63 -7.73 0.68
C PRO A 5 23.07 -8.63 -0.43
N ASP A 6 23.48 -9.90 -0.47
CA ASP A 6 23.03 -10.88 -1.46
C ASP A 6 21.52 -11.16 -1.35
N LEU A 7 21.05 -11.47 -0.13
CA LEU A 7 19.62 -11.65 0.13
C LEU A 7 18.81 -10.38 -0.20
N ALA A 8 19.34 -9.21 0.17
CA ALA A 8 18.68 -7.93 -0.11
C ALA A 8 18.52 -7.69 -1.62
N GLN A 9 19.56 -7.98 -2.40
CA GLN A 9 19.53 -7.86 -3.85
C GLN A 9 18.48 -8.78 -4.47
N HIS A 10 18.45 -10.05 -4.06
CA HIS A 10 17.47 -11.01 -4.57
C HIS A 10 16.03 -10.63 -4.21
N TYR A 11 15.80 -10.19 -2.97
CA TYR A 11 14.49 -9.74 -2.53
C TYR A 11 14.03 -8.51 -3.31
N ASN A 12 14.90 -7.51 -3.48
CA ASN A 12 14.58 -6.31 -4.25
C ASN A 12 14.27 -6.62 -5.71
N ALA A 13 15.04 -7.51 -6.35
CA ALA A 13 14.79 -7.91 -7.73
C ALA A 13 13.42 -8.63 -7.87
N PHE A 14 13.06 -9.46 -6.89
CA PHE A 14 11.75 -10.10 -6.85
C PHE A 14 10.63 -9.08 -6.68
N THR A 15 10.72 -8.16 -5.71
CA THR A 15 9.67 -7.17 -5.48
C THR A 15 9.53 -6.20 -6.66
N GLU A 16 10.63 -5.76 -7.26
CA GLU A 16 10.62 -4.95 -8.48
C GLU A 16 9.91 -5.67 -9.64
N ALA A 17 10.18 -6.96 -9.84
CA ALA A 17 9.49 -7.76 -10.85
C ALA A 17 7.98 -7.87 -10.59
N CYS A 18 7.57 -8.03 -9.33
CA CYS A 18 6.16 -8.07 -8.94
C CYS A 18 5.42 -6.76 -9.28
N PHE A 19 6.05 -5.60 -9.10
CA PHE A 19 5.45 -4.29 -9.34
C PHE A 19 5.55 -3.79 -10.78
N ARG A 20 6.41 -4.38 -11.63
CA ARG A 20 6.51 -4.03 -13.06
C ARG A 20 5.15 -4.04 -13.76
N GLU A 21 4.83 -3.01 -14.53
CA GLU A 21 3.55 -2.92 -15.24
C GLU A 21 3.34 -4.08 -16.23
N GLY A 22 2.09 -4.49 -16.39
CA GLY A 22 1.64 -5.51 -17.33
C GLY A 22 0.15 -5.35 -17.59
N THR A 23 -0.62 -6.44 -17.57
CA THR A 23 -2.09 -6.37 -17.61
C THR A 23 -2.67 -5.55 -16.47
N LEU A 24 -2.03 -5.61 -15.29
CA LEU A 24 -2.26 -4.69 -14.20
C LEU A 24 -1.23 -3.57 -14.25
N SER A 25 -1.71 -2.35 -14.23
CA SER A 25 -0.93 -1.12 -14.07
C SER A 25 -0.19 -1.08 -12.72
N TYR A 26 0.80 -0.21 -12.60
CA TYR A 26 1.49 -0.02 -11.33
C TYR A 26 0.53 0.44 -10.22
N LYS A 27 -0.41 1.34 -10.56
CA LYS A 27 -1.46 1.84 -9.67
C LYS A 27 -2.30 0.69 -9.08
N GLU A 28 -2.80 -0.20 -9.94
CA GLU A 28 -3.62 -1.34 -9.49
C GLU A 28 -2.83 -2.27 -8.56
N LYS A 29 -1.56 -2.50 -8.85
CA LYS A 29 -0.68 -3.30 -7.98
C LYS A 29 -0.43 -2.64 -6.63
N GLN A 30 -0.29 -1.31 -6.59
CA GLN A 30 -0.17 -0.56 -5.33
C GLN A 30 -1.47 -0.66 -4.51
N LEU A 31 -2.65 -0.56 -5.14
CA LEU A 31 -3.93 -0.72 -4.46
C LEU A 31 -4.09 -2.14 -3.86
N ILE A 32 -3.69 -3.18 -4.60
CA ILE A 32 -3.67 -4.55 -4.09
C ILE A 32 -2.72 -4.68 -2.90
N ALA A 33 -1.50 -4.17 -3.03
CA ALA A 33 -0.50 -4.22 -1.98
C ALA A 33 -0.95 -3.46 -0.72
N LEU A 34 -1.57 -2.29 -0.88
CA LEU A 34 -2.16 -1.54 0.22
C LEU A 34 -3.25 -2.35 0.91
N GLY A 35 -4.16 -2.97 0.16
CA GLY A 35 -5.20 -3.83 0.71
C GLY A 35 -4.64 -4.97 1.56
N ILE A 36 -3.56 -5.61 1.10
CA ILE A 36 -2.84 -6.66 1.86
C ILE A 36 -2.18 -6.08 3.11
N SER A 37 -1.53 -4.92 2.99
CA SER A 37 -0.81 -4.25 4.09
C SER A 37 -1.72 -3.89 5.25
N VAL A 38 -2.91 -3.35 4.94
CA VAL A 38 -3.93 -3.03 5.94
C VAL A 38 -4.49 -4.31 6.56
N TYR A 39 -4.74 -5.34 5.75
CA TYR A 39 -5.20 -6.64 6.26
C TYR A 39 -4.17 -7.29 7.21
N SER A 40 -2.88 -7.22 6.88
CA SER A 40 -1.79 -7.75 7.71
C SER A 40 -1.39 -6.84 8.88
N GLN A 41 -1.98 -5.65 8.98
CA GLN A 41 -1.66 -4.64 10.00
C GLN A 41 -0.17 -4.23 9.99
N ASP A 42 0.43 -4.19 8.80
CA ASP A 42 1.83 -3.79 8.63
C ASP A 42 1.92 -2.29 8.38
N GLU A 43 2.11 -1.51 9.44
CA GLU A 43 2.10 -0.04 9.41
C GLU A 43 3.11 0.55 8.42
N TYR A 44 4.31 -0.02 8.33
CA TYR A 44 5.33 0.46 7.38
C TYR A 44 4.91 0.21 5.93
N CYS A 45 4.35 -0.96 5.65
CA CYS A 45 3.80 -1.27 4.33
C CYS A 45 2.57 -0.42 4.01
N ILE A 46 1.71 -0.12 4.99
CA ILE A 46 0.57 0.79 4.80
C ILE A 46 1.06 2.16 4.32
N LEU A 47 1.98 2.78 5.04
CA LEU A 47 2.52 4.10 4.68
C LEU A 47 3.20 4.07 3.29
N TYR A 48 4.01 3.04 3.05
CA TYR A 48 4.72 2.87 1.78
C TYR A 48 3.76 2.73 0.60
N HIS A 49 2.71 1.91 0.74
CA HIS A 49 1.76 1.64 -0.34
C HIS A 49 0.69 2.74 -0.50
N VAL A 50 0.36 3.52 0.54
CA VAL A 50 -0.42 4.76 0.37
C VAL A 50 0.35 5.74 -0.49
N LYS A 51 1.63 6.00 -0.19
CA LYS A 51 2.49 6.85 -1.01
C LYS A 51 2.59 6.33 -2.45
N GLY A 52 2.81 5.02 -2.60
CA GLY A 52 2.84 4.36 -3.90
C GLY A 52 1.55 4.53 -4.70
N CYS A 53 0.38 4.42 -4.07
CA CYS A 53 -0.91 4.67 -4.71
C CYS A 53 -1.01 6.12 -5.22
N LEU A 54 -0.73 7.10 -4.37
CA LEU A 54 -0.82 8.52 -4.69
C LEU A 54 0.17 8.92 -5.79
N ASP A 55 1.42 8.47 -5.70
CA ASP A 55 2.47 8.77 -6.69
C ASP A 55 2.14 8.22 -8.09
N HIS A 56 1.28 7.19 -8.17
CA HIS A 56 0.83 6.59 -9.42
C HIS A 56 -0.62 6.97 -9.78
N GLY A 57 -1.11 8.07 -9.21
CA GLY A 57 -2.36 8.70 -9.60
C GLY A 57 -3.63 7.98 -9.13
N ALA A 58 -3.55 7.16 -8.08
CA ALA A 58 -4.75 6.71 -7.39
C ALA A 58 -5.41 7.89 -6.68
N SER A 59 -6.71 8.00 -6.86
CA SER A 59 -7.55 8.89 -6.07
C SER A 59 -7.75 8.35 -4.65
N GLU A 60 -8.06 9.24 -3.71
CA GLU A 60 -8.50 8.85 -2.37
C GLU A 60 -9.69 7.89 -2.44
N GLN A 61 -10.63 8.11 -3.37
CA GLN A 61 -11.77 7.22 -3.56
C GLN A 61 -11.34 5.79 -3.95
N GLU A 62 -10.43 5.63 -4.90
CA GLU A 62 -9.92 4.29 -5.27
C GLU A 62 -9.21 3.60 -4.10
N ILE A 63 -8.45 4.36 -3.29
CA ILE A 63 -7.81 3.83 -2.08
C ILE A 63 -8.86 3.35 -1.07
N MET A 64 -9.89 4.16 -0.81
CA MET A 64 -10.94 3.82 0.14
C MET A 64 -11.80 2.64 -0.35
N GLU A 65 -12.05 2.50 -1.65
CA GLU A 65 -12.73 1.33 -2.23
C GLU A 65 -11.92 0.04 -2.02
N ALA A 66 -10.60 0.07 -2.27
CA ALA A 66 -9.72 -1.07 -2.03
C ALA A 66 -9.69 -1.48 -0.55
N ILE A 67 -9.64 -0.50 0.36
CA ILE A 67 -9.69 -0.73 1.81
C ILE A 67 -11.04 -1.30 2.22
N GLY A 68 -12.14 -0.84 1.63
CA GLY A 68 -13.48 -1.39 1.87
C GLY A 68 -13.55 -2.89 1.56
N VAL A 69 -12.91 -3.33 0.48
CA VAL A 69 -12.76 -4.76 0.16
C VAL A 69 -11.97 -5.47 1.25
N SER A 70 -10.81 -4.95 1.66
CA SER A 70 -10.02 -5.55 2.76
C SER A 70 -10.80 -5.59 4.08
N ALA A 71 -11.62 -4.59 4.37
CA ALA A 71 -12.42 -4.49 5.59
C ALA A 71 -13.51 -5.57 5.66
N ALA A 72 -14.07 -5.97 4.51
CA ALA A 72 -15.05 -7.06 4.44
C ALA A 72 -14.47 -8.39 4.97
N PHE A 73 -13.15 -8.58 4.91
CA PHE A 73 -12.46 -9.79 5.39
C PHE A 73 -11.72 -9.58 6.72
N GLY A 74 -11.14 -8.40 6.95
CA GLY A 74 -10.37 -8.09 8.15
C GLY A 74 -11.15 -7.40 9.27
N GLY A 75 -12.41 -7.03 9.03
CA GLY A 75 -13.32 -6.47 10.01
C GLY A 75 -12.80 -5.19 10.68
N GLY A 76 -13.06 -5.05 11.98
CA GLY A 76 -12.77 -3.84 12.75
C GLY A 76 -11.29 -3.45 12.79
N ALA A 77 -10.36 -4.41 12.70
CA ALA A 77 -8.93 -4.12 12.71
C ALA A 77 -8.49 -3.38 11.44
N VAL A 78 -8.99 -3.80 10.27
CA VAL A 78 -8.76 -3.09 9.01
C VAL A 78 -9.41 -1.72 9.03
N MET A 79 -10.66 -1.62 9.53
CA MET A 79 -11.34 -0.33 9.64
C MET A 79 -10.59 0.65 10.56
N SER A 80 -10.00 0.15 11.66
CA SER A 80 -9.19 0.98 12.57
C SER A 80 -7.97 1.57 11.86
N GLN A 81 -7.23 0.77 11.10
CA GLN A 81 -6.08 1.25 10.32
C GLN A 81 -6.49 2.19 9.19
N ALA A 82 -7.67 1.94 8.58
CA ALA A 82 -8.21 2.77 7.52
C ALA A 82 -8.49 4.21 7.97
N VAL A 83 -9.18 4.38 9.10
CA VAL A 83 -9.59 5.71 9.61
C VAL A 83 -8.49 6.45 10.38
N THR A 84 -7.37 5.78 10.62
CA THR A 84 -6.19 6.39 11.25
C THR A 84 -5.08 6.46 10.21
N LEU A 85 -4.19 5.47 10.19
CA LEU A 85 -2.94 5.50 9.46
C LEU A 85 -3.11 5.78 7.95
N VAL A 86 -4.12 5.22 7.29
CA VAL A 86 -4.33 5.49 5.86
C VAL A 86 -4.80 6.93 5.63
N GLN A 87 -5.80 7.39 6.38
CA GLN A 87 -6.31 8.77 6.24
C GLN A 87 -5.25 9.81 6.60
N ASP A 88 -4.52 9.61 7.70
CA ASP A 88 -3.43 10.48 8.11
C ASP A 88 -2.35 10.55 7.02
N ALA A 89 -1.95 9.39 6.47
CA ALA A 89 -0.97 9.34 5.39
C ALA A 89 -1.46 10.03 4.11
N ILE A 90 -2.73 9.89 3.74
CA ILE A 90 -3.30 10.59 2.58
C ILE A 90 -3.24 12.11 2.80
N GLN A 91 -3.63 12.60 3.97
CA GLN A 91 -3.61 14.04 4.28
C GLN A 91 -2.18 14.60 4.22
N GLU A 92 -1.24 13.95 4.90
CA GLU A 92 0.16 14.37 4.94
C GLU A 92 0.80 14.37 3.55
N LEU A 93 0.53 13.35 2.73
CA LEU A 93 1.17 13.16 1.43
C LEU A 93 0.51 13.95 0.30
N SER A 94 -0.77 14.31 0.44
CA SER A 94 -1.50 15.12 -0.54
C SER A 94 -1.30 16.63 -0.35
N GLY A 95 -0.67 17.05 0.76
CA GLY A 95 -0.43 18.46 1.07
C GLY A 95 -1.72 19.24 1.41
N LEU A 96 -2.79 18.53 1.74
CA LEU A 96 -4.06 19.10 2.20
C LEU A 96 -3.97 19.31 3.71
N HIS A 97 -3.67 20.54 4.13
CA HIS A 97 -3.94 21.03 5.49
C HIS A 97 -5.23 21.83 5.51
#